data_AF-A0A0K1E615-F1
#
_entry.id   AF-A0A0K1E615-F1
#
_cell.length_a   1.000
_cell.length_b   1.000
_cell.length_c   1.000
_cell.angle_alpha   90.00
_cell.angle_beta   90.00
_cell.angle_gamma   90.00
#
_symmetry.space_group_name_H-M   'P 1'
#
loop_
_entity.id
_entity.type
_entity.pdbx_description
1 polymer ?
#
loop_
_entity_poly.entity_id
_entity_poly.type
_entity_poly.pdbx_seq_one_letter_code
_entity_poly.pdbx_strand_id
1 'polypeptide(L)'
;MTKTLSLPLDQAVTPVDVRPGETIVIKGALVSSHNGSVVDAATITWPAESPGGASVSPGGLIDIEGGGWHMSRRDHQNHEVELIATNEAASAPACAAVGVPGPCLPLRTLTLATSQLTTVKEWNQHHKGALTVTLPDPPPVAVAPSMVPYLQGSALLLGFGLLAALGWTVHRRRASSAAGQLLALADRVRRKLKRADPVLAATLTPVVDAASSAVRRRRVDPGSREAQRVADALRRIELRIEAASAAEEQQAADELVQEVESALEAADEVVPAQRRT
;
A
#
# COMPACT_ATOMS: atom_id res chain seq x y z
N MET A 1 -3.36 -31.65 -8.00
CA MET A 1 -2.55 -31.79 -6.77
C MET A 1 -3.42 -31.33 -5.61
N THR A 2 -4.04 -32.28 -4.90
CA THR A 2 -4.96 -31.97 -3.80
C THR A 2 -4.30 -31.04 -2.79
N LYS A 3 -5.04 -30.02 -2.35
CA LYS A 3 -4.54 -29.04 -1.38
C LYS A 3 -4.93 -29.49 0.02
N THR A 4 -3.93 -29.68 0.88
CA THR A 4 -4.14 -29.98 2.30
C THR A 4 -4.00 -28.72 3.14
N LEU A 5 -4.96 -28.46 4.02
CA LEU A 5 -4.97 -27.36 4.98
C LEU A 5 -5.03 -27.93 6.40
N SER A 6 -4.25 -27.40 7.33
CA SER A 6 -4.42 -27.72 8.76
C SER A 6 -5.49 -26.82 9.37
N LEU A 7 -6.39 -27.40 10.17
CA LEU A 7 -7.50 -26.68 10.78
C LEU A 7 -7.03 -25.94 12.05
N PRO A 8 -7.06 -24.60 12.08
CA PRO A 8 -6.61 -23.81 13.23
C PRO A 8 -7.65 -23.85 14.37
N LEU A 9 -7.26 -24.28 15.58
CA LEU A 9 -8.16 -24.38 16.74
C LEU A 9 -8.47 -23.04 17.42
N ASP A 10 -7.71 -22.00 17.10
CA ASP A 10 -7.88 -20.62 17.59
C ASP A 10 -8.88 -19.81 16.77
N GLN A 11 -9.37 -20.34 15.65
CA GLN A 11 -10.36 -19.69 14.80
C GLN A 11 -11.73 -20.34 14.98
N ALA A 12 -12.76 -19.53 15.22
CA ALA A 12 -14.13 -20.04 15.36
C ALA A 12 -14.67 -20.62 14.04
N VAL A 13 -14.23 -20.10 12.89
CA VAL A 13 -14.70 -20.50 11.56
C VAL A 13 -13.54 -20.46 10.57
N THR A 14 -13.38 -21.52 9.77
CA THR A 14 -12.43 -21.56 8.65
C THR A 14 -13.19 -21.55 7.30
N PRO A 15 -13.03 -20.53 6.44
CA PRO A 15 -13.67 -20.52 5.13
C PRO A 15 -13.09 -21.62 4.23
N VAL A 16 -13.94 -22.23 3.41
CA VAL A 16 -13.53 -23.27 2.45
C VAL A 16 -14.09 -22.94 1.07
N ASP A 17 -13.19 -22.64 0.14
CA ASP A 17 -13.55 -22.34 -1.25
C ASP A 17 -13.73 -23.64 -2.04
N VAL A 18 -14.96 -24.18 -2.00
CA VAL A 18 -15.38 -25.32 -2.81
C VAL A 18 -16.74 -25.06 -3.41
N ARG A 19 -17.02 -25.70 -4.55
CA ARG A 19 -18.32 -25.59 -5.21
C ARG A 19 -19.32 -26.51 -4.55
N PRO A 20 -20.62 -26.18 -4.61
CA PRO A 20 -21.67 -27.11 -4.23
C PRO A 20 -21.55 -28.46 -4.96
N GLY A 21 -21.71 -29.54 -4.21
CA GLY A 21 -21.56 -30.92 -4.69
C GLY A 21 -20.12 -31.44 -4.67
N GLU A 22 -19.12 -30.60 -4.41
CA GLU A 22 -17.74 -31.07 -4.22
C GLU A 22 -17.53 -31.69 -2.84
N THR A 23 -16.68 -32.71 -2.80
CA THR A 23 -16.35 -33.44 -1.58
C THR A 23 -15.03 -32.94 -1.00
N ILE A 24 -15.00 -32.73 0.32
CA ILE A 24 -13.78 -32.57 1.11
C ILE A 24 -13.62 -33.76 2.05
N VAL A 25 -12.38 -34.05 2.43
CA VAL A 25 -12.08 -35.08 3.43
C VAL A 25 -11.34 -34.45 4.60
N ILE A 26 -11.88 -34.62 5.80
CA ILE A 26 -11.25 -34.16 7.03
C ILE A 26 -10.66 -35.37 7.74
N LYS A 27 -9.36 -35.31 8.04
CA LYS A 27 -8.60 -36.40 8.65
C LYS A 27 -7.90 -35.96 9.92
N GLY A 28 -7.87 -36.87 10.89
CA GLY A 28 -7.15 -36.69 12.15
C GLY A 28 -8.08 -36.39 13.31
N ALA A 29 -7.49 -36.33 14.50
CA ALA A 29 -8.21 -36.18 15.74
C ALA A 29 -7.37 -35.41 16.77
N LEU A 30 -8.05 -34.98 17.81
CA LEU A 30 -7.50 -34.37 19.01
C LEU A 30 -7.67 -35.31 20.19
N VAL A 31 -6.60 -35.58 20.91
CA VAL A 31 -6.61 -36.42 22.12
C VAL A 31 -6.49 -35.52 23.34
N SER A 32 -7.47 -35.61 24.23
CA SER A 32 -7.49 -34.88 25.50
C SER A 32 -6.52 -35.51 26.49
N SER A 33 -5.57 -34.72 26.99
CA SER A 33 -4.68 -35.12 28.09
C SER A 33 -5.39 -35.19 29.45
N HIS A 34 -6.61 -34.63 29.55
CA HIS A 34 -7.34 -34.56 30.81
C HIS A 34 -8.12 -35.84 31.11
N ASN A 35 -8.79 -36.39 30.10
CA ASN A 35 -9.69 -37.54 30.26
C ASN A 35 -9.51 -38.61 29.17
N GLY A 36 -8.51 -38.47 28.29
CA GLY A 36 -8.21 -39.46 27.24
C GLY A 36 -9.23 -39.52 26.11
N SER A 37 -10.23 -38.61 26.07
CA SER A 37 -11.19 -38.59 24.98
C SER A 37 -10.54 -38.19 23.66
N VAL A 38 -11.05 -38.73 22.56
CA VAL A 38 -10.58 -38.48 21.21
C VAL A 38 -11.68 -37.78 20.43
N VAL A 39 -11.40 -36.56 19.96
CA VAL A 39 -12.34 -35.72 19.21
C VAL A 39 -11.88 -35.63 17.76
N ASP A 40 -12.65 -36.19 16.84
CA ASP A 40 -12.44 -35.96 15.40
C ASP A 40 -13.45 -34.90 14.88
N ALA A 41 -13.54 -34.74 13.56
CA ALA A 41 -14.43 -33.76 12.96
C ALA A 41 -15.91 -33.94 13.33
N ALA A 42 -16.38 -35.18 13.51
CA ALA A 42 -17.80 -35.51 13.67
C ALA A 42 -18.14 -36.29 14.94
N THR A 43 -17.16 -36.85 15.64
CA THR A 43 -17.34 -37.73 16.80
C THR A 43 -16.45 -37.39 17.98
N ILE A 44 -16.89 -37.87 19.15
CA ILE A 44 -16.12 -37.90 20.39
C ILE A 44 -16.09 -39.36 20.83
N THR A 45 -14.90 -39.93 20.95
CA THR A 45 -14.68 -41.28 21.48
C THR A 45 -14.21 -41.17 22.92
N TRP A 46 -14.91 -41.86 23.82
CA TRP A 46 -14.61 -41.89 25.25
C TRP A 46 -13.89 -43.19 25.61
N PRO A 47 -12.80 -43.13 26.38
CA PRO A 47 -12.10 -44.33 26.84
C PRO A 47 -12.91 -45.08 27.92
N ALA A 48 -12.53 -46.33 28.20
CA ALA A 48 -13.25 -47.22 29.12
C ALA A 48 -13.32 -46.70 30.55
N GLU A 49 -12.34 -45.89 30.95
CA GLU A 49 -12.22 -45.27 32.28
C GLU A 49 -13.16 -44.06 32.44
N SER A 50 -13.83 -43.62 31.37
CA SER A 50 -14.77 -42.50 31.43
C SER A 50 -16.03 -42.87 32.21
N PRO A 51 -16.69 -41.91 32.89
CA PRO A 51 -18.03 -42.12 33.43
C PRO A 51 -18.99 -42.57 32.32
N GLY A 52 -19.57 -43.77 32.46
CA GLY A 52 -20.41 -44.39 31.43
C GLY A 52 -19.70 -45.40 30.52
N GLY A 53 -18.39 -45.58 30.69
CA GLY A 53 -17.59 -46.55 29.96
C GLY A 53 -17.23 -46.12 28.54
N ALA A 54 -16.62 -47.05 27.78
CA ALA A 54 -16.19 -46.80 26.41
C ALA A 54 -17.41 -46.54 25.51
N SER A 55 -17.44 -45.40 24.84
CA SER A 55 -18.56 -45.01 24.00
C SER A 55 -18.13 -44.05 22.88
N VAL A 56 -18.95 -43.96 21.83
CA VAL A 56 -18.77 -43.01 20.72
C VAL A 56 -20.00 -42.12 20.66
N SER A 57 -19.81 -40.83 20.87
CA SER A 57 -20.85 -39.81 20.82
C SER A 57 -20.80 -39.01 19.52
N PRO A 58 -21.95 -38.64 18.93
CA PRO A 58 -21.97 -37.70 17.82
C PRO A 58 -21.62 -36.28 18.29
N GLY A 59 -21.19 -35.43 17.35
CA GLY A 59 -21.05 -34.01 17.59
C GLY A 59 -19.64 -33.53 17.93
N GLY A 60 -18.64 -34.09 17.24
CA GLY A 60 -17.21 -33.74 17.34
C GLY A 60 -16.88 -32.26 17.08
N LEU A 61 -15.69 -32.01 16.54
CA LEU A 61 -15.14 -30.64 16.50
C LEU A 61 -15.91 -29.69 15.58
N ILE A 62 -16.52 -30.17 14.51
CA ILE A 62 -17.06 -29.32 13.44
C ILE A 62 -18.59 -29.32 13.49
N ASP A 63 -19.18 -28.13 13.37
CA ASP A 63 -20.60 -27.97 13.10
C ASP A 63 -20.85 -28.17 11.60
N ILE A 64 -21.05 -29.43 11.21
CA ILE A 64 -21.20 -29.85 9.82
C ILE A 64 -22.40 -29.18 9.17
N GLU A 65 -23.58 -29.29 9.79
CA GLU A 65 -24.81 -28.73 9.25
C GLU A 65 -24.78 -27.19 9.29
N GLY A 66 -24.30 -26.59 10.38
CA GLY A 66 -24.16 -25.13 10.48
C GLY A 66 -23.19 -24.54 9.44
N GLY A 67 -22.23 -25.34 8.96
CA GLY A 67 -21.21 -24.98 7.98
C GLY A 67 -21.63 -25.09 6.50
N GLY A 68 -22.82 -25.62 6.19
CA GLY A 68 -23.21 -25.89 4.80
C GLY A 68 -22.62 -27.17 4.24
N TRP A 69 -22.59 -28.23 5.06
CA TRP A 69 -22.09 -29.53 4.65
C TRP A 69 -23.10 -30.64 4.88
N HIS A 70 -23.07 -31.62 3.98
CA HIS A 70 -23.70 -32.90 4.16
C HIS A 70 -22.62 -33.97 4.39
N MET A 71 -22.69 -34.68 5.51
CA MET A 71 -21.73 -35.77 5.79
C MET A 71 -22.10 -37.01 4.99
N SER A 72 -21.29 -37.36 3.99
CA SER A 72 -21.49 -38.56 3.16
C SER A 72 -20.94 -39.81 3.80
N ARG A 73 -19.81 -39.70 4.51
CA ARG A 73 -19.14 -40.84 5.15
C ARG A 73 -18.45 -40.41 6.44
N ARG A 74 -18.41 -41.33 7.39
CA ARG A 74 -17.71 -41.19 8.66
C ARG A 74 -17.02 -42.48 9.05
N ASP A 75 -15.73 -42.40 9.30
CA ASP A 75 -14.88 -43.47 9.81
C ASP A 75 -14.20 -43.01 11.10
N HIS A 76 -14.78 -43.39 12.23
CA HIS A 76 -14.28 -43.00 13.56
C HIS A 76 -13.01 -43.75 13.96
N GLN A 77 -12.68 -44.88 13.31
CA GLN A 77 -11.47 -45.64 13.62
C GLN A 77 -10.25 -45.01 12.96
N ASN A 78 -10.42 -44.53 11.73
CA ASN A 78 -9.38 -43.82 10.99
C ASN A 78 -9.43 -42.28 11.20
N HIS A 79 -10.44 -41.79 11.93
CA HIS A 79 -10.71 -40.37 12.14
C HIS A 79 -10.85 -39.61 10.81
N GLU A 80 -11.63 -40.17 9.89
CA GLU A 80 -11.89 -39.60 8.57
C GLU A 80 -13.37 -39.27 8.40
N VAL A 81 -13.65 -38.07 7.91
CA VAL A 81 -15.01 -37.61 7.62
C VAL A 81 -15.03 -37.04 6.21
N GLU A 82 -15.92 -37.56 5.37
CA GLU A 82 -16.18 -37.04 4.03
C GLU A 82 -17.41 -36.14 4.07
N LEU A 83 -17.25 -34.91 3.60
CA LEU A 83 -18.29 -33.88 3.59
C LEU A 83 -18.52 -33.42 2.16
N ILE A 84 -19.78 -33.23 1.78
CA ILE A 84 -20.21 -32.70 0.49
C ILE A 84 -20.76 -31.29 0.72
N ALA A 85 -20.25 -30.31 -0.02
CA ALA A 85 -20.74 -28.94 0.04
C ALA A 85 -22.20 -28.85 -0.44
N THR A 86 -23.07 -28.20 0.33
CA THR A 86 -24.47 -27.99 -0.06
C THR A 86 -24.61 -26.73 -0.92
N ASN A 87 -25.69 -26.66 -1.71
CA ASN A 87 -25.93 -25.61 -2.71
C ASN A 87 -26.72 -24.40 -2.22
N GLU A 88 -27.09 -24.35 -0.95
CA GLU A 88 -28.02 -23.34 -0.44
C GLU A 88 -27.31 -22.37 0.51
N ALA A 89 -27.36 -21.06 0.26
CA ALA A 89 -26.83 -20.08 1.22
C ALA A 89 -27.49 -20.18 2.62
N ALA A 90 -28.75 -20.64 2.67
CA ALA A 90 -29.47 -20.94 3.92
C ALA A 90 -28.92 -22.17 4.66
N SER A 91 -28.19 -23.05 3.98
CA SER A 91 -27.63 -24.26 4.58
C SER A 91 -26.36 -24.01 5.40
N ALA A 92 -25.84 -22.78 5.43
CA ALA A 92 -24.62 -22.43 6.17
C ALA A 92 -24.86 -21.32 7.22
N PRO A 93 -25.82 -21.49 8.17
CA PRO A 93 -26.22 -20.42 9.09
C PRO A 93 -25.08 -19.97 10.01
N ALA A 94 -24.16 -20.85 10.38
CA ALA A 94 -23.01 -20.49 11.20
C ALA A 94 -22.00 -19.62 10.43
N CYS A 95 -21.81 -19.87 9.12
CA CYS A 95 -20.97 -19.05 8.26
C CYS A 95 -21.56 -17.64 8.09
N ALA A 96 -22.87 -17.58 7.83
CA ALA A 96 -23.59 -16.32 7.67
C ALA A 96 -23.55 -15.46 8.95
N ALA A 97 -23.66 -16.09 10.14
CA ALA A 97 -23.60 -15.40 11.42
C ALA A 97 -22.28 -14.66 11.68
N VAL A 98 -21.18 -15.11 11.05
CA VAL A 98 -19.86 -14.47 11.15
C VAL A 98 -19.46 -13.66 9.90
N GLY A 99 -20.39 -13.48 8.95
CA GLY A 99 -20.15 -12.71 7.73
C GLY A 99 -19.18 -13.38 6.74
N VAL A 100 -19.06 -14.70 6.77
CA VAL A 100 -18.19 -15.48 5.87
C VAL A 100 -19.05 -16.19 4.81
N PRO A 101 -18.67 -16.16 3.52
CA PRO A 101 -19.38 -16.92 2.49
C PRO A 101 -19.31 -18.43 2.78
N GLY A 102 -20.45 -19.12 2.70
CA GLY A 102 -20.53 -20.57 2.85
C GLY A 102 -20.13 -21.33 1.56
N PRO A 103 -19.65 -22.57 1.67
CA PRO A 103 -19.51 -23.34 2.91
C PRO A 103 -18.26 -22.98 3.72
N CYS A 104 -18.32 -23.20 5.03
CA CYS A 104 -17.21 -22.95 5.97
C CYS A 104 -17.15 -24.05 7.02
N LEU A 105 -16.08 -24.13 7.81
CA LEU A 105 -15.92 -25.10 8.90
C LEU A 105 -16.03 -24.37 10.25
N PRO A 106 -17.21 -24.30 10.87
CA PRO A 106 -17.37 -23.74 12.20
C PRO A 106 -16.88 -24.75 13.24
N LEU A 107 -16.06 -24.28 14.18
CA LEU A 107 -15.57 -25.10 15.28
C LEU A 107 -16.49 -24.98 16.49
N ARG A 108 -16.78 -26.13 17.10
CA ARG A 108 -17.60 -26.27 18.31
C ARG A 108 -16.77 -26.21 19.59
N THR A 109 -15.61 -25.53 19.56
CA THR A 109 -14.66 -25.48 20.70
C THR A 109 -15.32 -25.00 21.98
N LEU A 110 -16.17 -23.96 21.91
CA LEU A 110 -16.91 -23.47 23.08
C LEU A 110 -17.87 -24.53 23.64
N THR A 111 -18.63 -25.21 22.78
CA THR A 111 -19.57 -26.26 23.17
C THR A 111 -18.83 -27.43 23.82
N LEU A 112 -17.69 -27.83 23.26
CA LEU A 112 -16.85 -28.90 23.78
C LEU A 112 -16.15 -28.53 25.09
N ALA A 113 -15.66 -27.29 25.21
CA ALA A 113 -15.07 -26.80 26.45
C ALA A 113 -16.11 -26.78 27.58
N THR A 114 -17.32 -26.29 27.28
CA THR A 114 -18.44 -26.23 28.23
C THR A 114 -18.90 -27.62 28.67
N SER A 115 -19.02 -28.59 27.75
CA SER A 115 -19.40 -29.96 28.10
C SER A 115 -18.36 -30.67 28.97
N GLN A 116 -17.10 -30.23 28.91
CA GLN A 116 -16.01 -30.72 29.74
C GLN A 116 -15.75 -29.83 30.97
N LEU A 117 -16.57 -28.80 31.22
CA LEU A 117 -16.40 -27.85 32.32
C LEU A 117 -15.01 -27.18 32.35
N THR A 118 -14.46 -26.87 31.17
CA THR A 118 -13.17 -26.19 30.98
C THR A 118 -13.36 -24.88 30.22
N THR A 119 -12.38 -23.98 30.31
CA THR A 119 -12.32 -22.80 29.43
C THR A 119 -11.82 -23.20 28.03
N VAL A 120 -12.14 -22.41 27.00
CA VAL A 120 -11.62 -22.64 25.63
C VAL A 120 -10.09 -22.65 25.60
N LYS A 121 -9.45 -21.83 26.46
CA LYS A 121 -7.99 -21.79 26.59
C LYS A 121 -7.44 -23.11 27.15
N GLU A 122 -8.01 -23.62 28.22
CA GLU A 122 -7.62 -24.91 28.80
C GLU A 122 -7.91 -26.06 27.85
N TRP A 123 -9.06 -26.04 27.17
CA TRP A 123 -9.41 -27.02 26.16
C TRP A 123 -8.34 -27.07 25.06
N ASN A 124 -7.97 -25.92 24.49
CA ASN A 124 -6.91 -25.83 23.48
C ASN A 124 -5.54 -26.29 24.00
N GLN A 125 -5.23 -26.11 25.29
CA GLN A 125 -3.97 -26.54 25.90
C GLN A 125 -3.89 -28.03 26.20
N HIS A 126 -5.04 -28.66 26.48
CA HIS A 126 -5.11 -30.07 26.84
C HIS A 126 -5.33 -31.01 25.66
N HIS A 127 -5.64 -30.49 24.48
CA HIS A 127 -5.85 -31.31 23.29
C HIS A 127 -4.57 -31.36 22.44
N LYS A 128 -4.11 -32.57 22.13
CA LYS A 128 -2.96 -32.82 21.26
C LYS A 128 -3.41 -33.47 19.96
N GLY A 129 -2.73 -33.16 18.86
CA GLY A 129 -3.07 -33.67 17.54
C GLY A 129 -3.42 -32.54 16.58
N ALA A 130 -3.96 -32.90 15.43
CA ALA A 130 -4.37 -31.96 14.41
C ALA A 130 -5.45 -32.59 13.52
N LEU A 131 -6.32 -31.74 12.98
CA LEU A 131 -7.18 -32.08 11.87
C LEU A 131 -6.62 -31.43 10.60
N THR A 132 -6.65 -32.17 9.51
CA THR A 132 -6.28 -31.70 8.18
C THR A 132 -7.44 -31.87 7.23
N VAL A 133 -7.64 -30.88 6.37
CA VAL A 133 -8.71 -30.83 5.38
C VAL A 133 -8.07 -31.00 4.01
N THR A 134 -8.50 -32.01 3.29
CA THR A 134 -8.10 -32.25 1.90
C THR A 134 -9.17 -31.66 0.99
N LEU A 135 -8.78 -30.70 0.17
CA LEU A 135 -9.65 -30.01 -0.78
C LEU A 135 -9.51 -30.63 -2.18
N PRO A 136 -10.59 -30.64 -2.98
CA PRO A 136 -10.52 -31.00 -4.39
C PRO A 136 -9.58 -30.06 -5.15
N ASP A 137 -9.06 -30.55 -6.27
CA ASP A 137 -8.26 -29.71 -7.15
C ASP A 137 -9.09 -28.57 -7.71
N PRO A 138 -8.60 -27.31 -7.66
CA PRO A 138 -9.30 -26.23 -8.32
C PRO A 138 -9.38 -26.57 -9.82
N PRO A 139 -10.54 -26.38 -10.46
CA PRO A 139 -10.68 -26.63 -11.88
C PRO A 139 -9.66 -25.78 -12.64
N PRO A 140 -9.01 -26.32 -13.69
CA PRO A 140 -8.08 -25.54 -14.47
C PRO A 140 -8.80 -24.29 -14.98
N VAL A 141 -8.32 -23.11 -14.59
CA VAL A 141 -8.86 -21.85 -15.09
C VAL A 141 -8.59 -21.82 -16.59
N ALA A 142 -9.60 -22.10 -17.39
CA ALA A 142 -9.57 -21.86 -18.81
C ALA A 142 -9.55 -20.33 -18.99
N VAL A 143 -8.34 -19.76 -19.10
CA VAL A 143 -8.18 -18.36 -19.46
C VAL A 143 -8.76 -18.22 -20.86
N ALA A 144 -9.90 -17.53 -20.97
CA ALA A 144 -10.48 -17.24 -22.27
C ALA A 144 -9.40 -16.56 -23.14
N PRO A 145 -9.15 -17.00 -24.38
CA PRO A 145 -8.09 -16.46 -25.24
C PRO A 145 -8.24 -14.95 -25.52
N SER A 146 -9.40 -14.36 -25.21
CA SER A 146 -9.68 -12.93 -25.28
C SER A 146 -9.02 -12.07 -24.18
N MET A 147 -8.46 -12.66 -23.12
CA MET A 147 -7.85 -11.91 -21.98
C MET A 147 -6.33 -11.71 -22.10
N VAL A 148 -5.67 -12.37 -23.07
CA VAL A 148 -4.22 -12.29 -23.30
C VAL A 148 -3.70 -10.87 -23.61
N PRO A 149 -4.39 -10.00 -24.39
CA PRO A 149 -3.86 -8.66 -24.68
C PRO A 149 -3.89 -7.70 -23.48
N TYR A 150 -4.77 -7.92 -22.50
CA TYR A 150 -4.89 -7.02 -21.33
C TYR A 150 -3.82 -7.26 -20.26
N LEU A 151 -3.35 -8.51 -20.11
CA LEU A 151 -2.25 -8.85 -19.19
C LEU A 151 -0.89 -8.35 -19.70
N GLN A 152 -0.70 -8.24 -21.02
CA GLN A 152 0.52 -7.65 -21.59
C GLN A 152 0.53 -6.12 -21.46
N GLY A 153 -0.63 -5.47 -21.56
CA GLY A 153 -0.75 -4.01 -21.41
C GLY A 153 -0.48 -3.50 -19.99
N SER A 154 -0.95 -4.22 -18.96
CA SER A 154 -0.80 -3.80 -17.56
C SER A 154 0.63 -3.93 -17.04
N ALA A 155 1.39 -4.94 -17.48
CA ALA A 155 2.79 -5.11 -17.11
C ALA A 155 3.69 -3.97 -17.60
N LEU A 156 3.43 -3.43 -18.80
CA LEU A 156 4.18 -2.30 -19.36
C LEU A 156 3.89 -1.00 -18.60
N LEU A 157 2.62 -0.71 -18.29
CA LEU A 157 2.25 0.49 -17.54
C LEU A 157 2.82 0.49 -16.12
N LEU A 158 2.82 -0.65 -15.44
CA LEU A 158 3.47 -0.80 -14.13
C LEU A 158 4.99 -0.61 -14.22
N GLY A 159 5.63 -1.17 -15.26
CA GLY A 159 7.06 -0.98 -15.51
C GLY A 159 7.45 0.49 -15.71
N PHE A 160 6.71 1.22 -16.55
CA PHE A 160 6.95 2.65 -16.78
C PHE A 160 6.68 3.50 -15.53
N GLY A 161 5.61 3.20 -14.79
CA GLY A 161 5.29 3.91 -13.54
C GLY A 161 6.41 3.78 -12.51
N LEU A 162 6.99 2.58 -12.38
CA LEU A 162 8.06 2.31 -11.42
C LEU A 162 9.38 3.00 -11.80
N LEU A 163 9.72 3.03 -13.11
CA LEU A 163 10.87 3.77 -13.61
C LEU A 163 10.71 5.28 -13.46
N ALA A 164 9.51 5.82 -13.69
CA ALA A 164 9.21 7.24 -13.48
C ALA A 164 9.32 7.63 -11.99
N ALA A 165 8.81 6.80 -11.08
CA ALA A 165 8.93 7.01 -9.63
C ALA A 165 10.38 6.95 -9.14
N LEU A 166 11.18 5.99 -9.65
CA LEU A 166 12.62 5.92 -9.39
C LEU A 166 13.37 7.15 -9.94
N GLY A 167 13.06 7.58 -11.15
CA GLY A 167 13.62 8.79 -11.74
C GLY A 167 13.29 10.04 -10.91
N TRP A 168 12.04 10.17 -10.47
CA TRP A 168 11.57 11.30 -9.65
C TRP A 168 12.25 11.35 -8.28
N THR A 169 12.38 10.20 -7.60
CA THR A 169 13.04 10.13 -6.29
C THR A 169 14.53 10.45 -6.38
N VAL A 170 15.23 9.95 -7.41
CA VAL A 170 16.63 10.31 -7.68
C VAL A 170 16.76 11.78 -8.02
N HIS A 171 15.85 12.34 -8.82
CA HIS A 171 15.84 13.76 -9.15
C HIS A 171 15.64 14.63 -7.91
N ARG A 172 14.66 14.29 -7.06
CA ARG A 172 14.37 15.02 -5.82
C ARG A 172 15.55 14.97 -4.85
N ARG A 173 16.21 13.80 -4.71
CA ARG A 173 17.43 13.66 -3.89
C ARG A 173 18.61 14.46 -4.44
N ARG A 174 18.77 14.51 -5.76
CA ARG A 174 19.81 15.35 -6.40
C ARG A 174 19.52 16.83 -6.24
N ALA A 175 18.27 17.25 -6.37
CA ALA A 175 17.84 18.64 -6.18
C ALA A 175 18.03 19.10 -4.72
N SER A 176 17.81 18.22 -3.74
CA SER A 176 18.02 18.53 -2.32
C SER A 176 19.49 18.43 -1.86
N SER A 177 20.39 17.92 -2.70
CA SER A 177 21.82 17.83 -2.37
C SER A 177 22.51 19.20 -2.42
N ALA A 178 23.59 19.38 -1.66
CA ALA A 178 24.38 20.61 -1.68
C ALA A 178 24.87 20.98 -3.10
N ALA A 179 25.23 19.98 -3.91
CA ALA A 179 25.58 20.18 -5.32
C ALA A 179 24.41 20.73 -6.13
N GLY A 180 23.21 20.15 -5.92
CA GLY A 180 21.98 20.56 -6.60
C GLY A 180 21.59 21.99 -6.26
N GLN A 181 21.71 22.38 -4.98
CA GLN A 181 21.43 23.74 -4.52
C GLN A 181 22.39 24.76 -5.14
N LEU A 182 23.69 24.45 -5.22
CA LEU A 182 24.69 25.30 -5.87
C LEU A 182 24.43 25.46 -7.37
N LEU A 183 24.10 24.37 -8.06
CA LEU A 183 23.74 24.42 -9.48
C LEU A 183 22.45 25.20 -9.72
N ALA A 184 21.45 25.02 -8.88
CA ALA A 184 20.19 25.77 -8.96
C ALA A 184 20.41 27.28 -8.72
N LEU A 185 21.31 27.64 -7.81
CA LEU A 185 21.71 29.03 -7.58
C LEU A 185 22.44 29.61 -8.80
N ALA A 186 23.43 28.90 -9.35
CA ALA A 186 24.14 29.33 -10.55
C ALA A 186 23.19 29.50 -11.76
N ASP A 187 22.27 28.56 -11.97
CA ASP A 187 21.27 28.65 -13.04
C ASP A 187 20.30 29.82 -12.83
N ARG A 188 19.96 30.15 -11.58
CA ARG A 188 19.12 31.31 -11.24
C ARG A 188 19.84 32.62 -11.55
N VAL A 189 21.10 32.77 -11.11
CA VAL A 189 21.95 33.92 -11.43
C VAL A 189 22.10 34.06 -12.94
N ARG A 190 22.35 32.96 -13.66
CA ARG A 190 22.44 32.96 -15.12
C ARG A 190 21.14 33.44 -15.79
N ARG A 191 19.98 32.99 -15.32
CA ARG A 191 18.67 33.46 -15.84
C ARG A 191 18.45 34.95 -15.58
N LYS A 192 18.88 35.47 -14.42
CA LYS A 192 18.81 36.90 -14.09
C LYS A 192 19.78 37.72 -14.94
N LEU A 193 21.02 37.25 -15.11
CA LEU A 193 22.01 37.90 -15.98
C LEU A 193 21.53 38.03 -17.43
N LYS A 194 20.82 37.02 -17.96
CA LYS A 194 20.24 37.10 -19.31
C LYS A 194 19.20 38.21 -19.49
N ARG A 195 18.64 38.71 -18.39
CA ARG A 195 17.64 39.80 -18.36
C ARG A 195 18.22 41.12 -17.89
N ALA A 196 19.46 41.13 -17.41
CA ALA A 196 20.14 42.33 -16.93
C ALA A 196 20.81 43.08 -18.10
N ASP A 197 21.36 44.26 -17.81
CA ASP A 197 22.14 45.06 -18.74
C ASP A 197 23.18 44.20 -19.51
N PRO A 198 23.28 44.35 -20.84
CA PRO A 198 24.18 43.57 -21.68
C PRO A 198 25.67 43.68 -21.30
N VAL A 199 26.13 44.82 -20.77
CA VAL A 199 27.50 45.06 -20.31
C VAL A 199 27.79 44.26 -19.03
N LEU A 200 26.84 44.25 -18.10
CA LEU A 200 26.93 43.45 -16.87
C LEU A 200 26.89 41.95 -17.20
N ALA A 201 26.00 41.55 -18.10
CA ALA A 201 25.87 40.17 -18.56
C ALA A 201 27.15 39.66 -19.24
N ALA A 202 27.76 40.46 -20.12
CA ALA A 202 29.00 40.10 -20.82
C ALA A 202 30.16 39.85 -19.85
N THR A 203 30.24 40.62 -18.77
CA THR A 203 31.33 40.53 -17.78
C THR A 203 31.17 39.32 -16.84
N LEU A 204 29.94 39.04 -16.40
CA LEU A 204 29.69 38.04 -15.34
C LEU A 204 29.34 36.64 -15.85
N THR A 205 28.82 36.52 -17.07
CA THR A 205 28.47 35.21 -17.68
C THR A 205 29.63 34.20 -17.67
N PRO A 206 30.86 34.53 -18.13
CA PRO A 206 31.94 33.54 -18.16
C PRO A 206 32.33 33.05 -16.76
N VAL A 207 32.22 33.89 -15.73
CA VAL A 207 32.53 33.54 -14.34
C VAL A 207 31.48 32.59 -13.77
N VAL A 208 30.19 32.87 -14.02
CA VAL A 208 29.08 32.02 -13.57
C VAL A 208 29.09 30.67 -14.30
N ASP A 209 29.43 30.65 -15.59
CA ASP A 209 29.56 29.41 -16.37
C ASP A 209 30.76 28.57 -15.91
N ALA A 210 31.91 29.20 -15.61
CA ALA A 210 33.06 28.51 -15.03
C ALA A 210 32.74 27.90 -13.65
N ALA A 211 32.05 28.65 -12.78
CA ALA A 211 31.62 28.16 -11.47
C ALA A 211 30.65 26.97 -11.59
N SER A 212 29.65 27.05 -12.46
CA SER A 212 28.69 25.95 -12.67
C SER A 212 29.37 24.71 -13.27
N SER A 213 30.32 24.88 -14.20
CA SER A 213 31.10 23.81 -14.81
C SER A 213 32.00 23.10 -13.80
N ALA A 214 32.65 23.85 -12.90
CA ALA A 214 33.47 23.28 -11.82
C ALA A 214 32.66 22.38 -10.88
N VAL A 215 31.43 22.78 -10.53
CA VAL A 215 30.51 21.98 -9.70
C VAL A 215 30.00 20.76 -10.47
N ARG A 216 29.59 20.89 -11.75
CA ARG A 216 29.13 19.76 -12.57
C ARG A 216 30.20 18.70 -12.78
N ARG A 217 31.46 19.12 -12.95
CA ARG A 217 32.62 18.23 -13.13
C ARG A 217 33.18 17.68 -11.80
N ARG A 218 32.50 17.92 -10.66
CA ARG A 218 32.92 17.50 -9.32
C ARG A 218 34.35 17.95 -8.96
N ARG A 219 34.79 19.10 -9.48
CA ARG A 219 36.10 19.69 -9.16
C ARG A 219 36.12 20.45 -7.84
N VAL A 220 34.93 20.73 -7.31
CA VAL A 220 34.72 21.34 -5.99
C VAL A 220 33.76 20.43 -5.23
N ASP A 221 34.16 19.98 -4.05
CA ASP A 221 33.29 19.20 -3.17
C ASP A 221 32.17 20.12 -2.63
N PRO A 222 30.88 19.80 -2.86
CA PRO A 222 29.75 20.62 -2.42
C PRO A 222 29.69 20.89 -0.92
N GLY A 223 30.31 20.03 -0.10
CA GLY A 223 30.39 20.21 1.35
C GLY A 223 31.56 21.07 1.82
N SER A 224 32.45 21.49 0.91
CA SER A 224 33.71 22.12 1.27
C SER A 224 33.58 23.63 1.53
N ARG A 225 34.59 24.19 2.19
CA ARG A 225 34.67 25.65 2.41
C ARG A 225 34.80 26.42 1.09
N GLU A 226 35.42 25.82 0.07
CA GLU A 226 35.51 26.39 -1.27
C GLU A 226 34.13 26.49 -1.94
N ALA A 227 33.29 25.45 -1.81
CA ALA A 227 31.91 25.49 -2.33
C ALA A 227 31.08 26.57 -1.65
N GLN A 228 31.22 26.76 -0.33
CA GLN A 228 30.55 27.83 0.40
C GLN A 228 30.98 29.22 -0.10
N ARG A 229 32.28 29.42 -0.34
CA ARG A 229 32.78 30.69 -0.91
C ARG A 229 32.20 30.98 -2.29
N VAL A 230 32.06 29.96 -3.14
CA VAL A 230 31.41 30.09 -4.46
C VAL A 230 29.93 30.43 -4.29
N ALA A 231 29.22 29.79 -3.36
CA ALA A 231 27.83 30.10 -3.06
C ALA A 231 27.64 31.56 -2.64
N ASP A 232 28.48 32.05 -1.73
CA ASP A 232 28.41 33.41 -1.21
C ASP A 232 28.82 34.46 -2.26
N ALA A 233 29.73 34.12 -3.17
CA ALA A 233 30.03 34.96 -4.33
C ALA A 233 28.80 35.06 -5.27
N LEU A 234 28.16 33.93 -5.58
CA LEU A 234 26.96 33.90 -6.43
C LEU A 234 25.78 34.66 -5.80
N ARG A 235 25.55 34.53 -4.48
CA ARG A 235 24.53 35.30 -3.75
C ARG A 235 24.80 36.80 -3.80
N ARG A 236 26.06 37.22 -3.64
CA ARG A 236 26.43 38.65 -3.75
C ARG A 236 26.20 39.19 -5.16
N ILE A 237 26.47 38.39 -6.19
CA ILE A 237 26.17 38.74 -7.58
C ILE A 237 24.65 38.86 -7.77
N GLU A 238 23.87 37.91 -7.26
CA GLU A 238 22.41 37.94 -7.33
C GLU A 238 21.83 39.22 -6.72
N LEU A 239 22.26 39.57 -5.50
CA LEU A 239 21.82 40.79 -4.81
C LEU A 239 22.18 42.07 -5.58
N ARG A 240 23.36 42.10 -6.22
CA ARG A 240 23.77 43.26 -7.04
C ARG A 240 22.94 43.39 -8.32
N ILE A 241 22.59 42.27 -8.96
CA ILE A 241 21.72 42.29 -10.14
C ILE A 241 20.32 42.79 -9.75
N GLU A 242 19.78 42.32 -8.61
CA GLU A 242 18.47 42.78 -8.11
C GLU A 242 18.47 44.26 -7.75
N ALA A 243 19.53 44.76 -7.11
CA ALA A 243 19.66 46.17 -6.79
C ALA A 243 19.77 47.06 -8.05
N ALA A 244 20.50 46.59 -9.07
CA ALA A 244 20.61 47.30 -10.34
C ALA A 244 19.27 47.36 -11.09
N SER A 245 18.54 46.23 -11.16
CA SER A 245 17.22 46.21 -11.81
C SER A 245 16.20 47.08 -11.07
N ALA A 246 16.22 47.11 -9.74
CA ALA A 246 15.32 47.95 -8.96
C ALA A 246 15.59 49.45 -9.17
N ALA A 247 16.86 49.84 -9.33
CA ALA A 247 17.22 51.22 -9.62
C ALA A 247 16.78 51.65 -11.03
N GLU A 248 16.94 50.78 -12.03
CA GLU A 248 16.43 51.02 -13.39
C GLU A 248 14.89 51.12 -13.42
N GLU A 249 14.19 50.24 -12.70
CA GLU A 249 12.72 50.27 -12.60
C GLU A 249 12.22 51.55 -11.89
N GLN A 250 12.93 52.02 -10.85
CA GLN A 250 12.62 53.28 -10.18
C GLN A 250 12.82 54.48 -11.11
N GLN A 251 13.94 54.52 -11.84
CA GLN A 251 14.20 55.59 -12.79
C GLN A 251 13.16 55.63 -13.92
N ALA A 252 12.76 54.47 -14.44
CA ALA A 252 11.70 54.38 -15.45
C ALA A 252 10.32 54.79 -14.89
N ALA A 253 10.03 54.47 -13.64
CA ALA A 253 8.80 54.93 -12.97
C ALA A 253 8.78 56.45 -12.78
N ASP A 254 9.90 57.04 -12.34
CA ASP A 254 10.02 58.49 -12.16
C ASP A 254 9.91 59.25 -13.49
N GLU A 255 10.50 58.72 -14.57
CA GLU A 255 10.37 59.27 -15.92
C GLU A 255 8.93 59.22 -16.44
N LEU A 256 8.21 58.11 -16.22
CA LEU A 256 6.80 58.00 -16.58
C LEU A 256 5.91 58.94 -15.77
N VAL A 257 6.21 59.14 -14.48
CA VAL A 257 5.51 60.14 -13.65
C VAL A 257 5.73 61.54 -14.21
N GLN A 258 6.97 61.87 -14.61
CA GLN A 258 7.31 63.16 -15.20
C GLN A 258 6.64 63.38 -16.57
N GLU A 259 6.54 62.35 -17.41
CA GLU A 259 5.77 62.42 -18.67
C GLU A 259 4.28 62.66 -18.41
N VAL A 260 3.69 61.97 -17.44
CA VAL A 260 2.27 62.15 -17.09
C VAL A 260 2.00 63.54 -16.51
N GLU A 261 2.87 64.05 -15.64
CA GLU A 261 2.77 65.42 -15.11
C GLU A 261 2.90 66.46 -16.25
N SER A 262 3.85 66.27 -17.17
CA SER A 262 4.00 67.16 -18.33
C SER A 262 2.80 67.13 -19.28
N ALA A 263 2.16 65.96 -19.45
CA ALA A 263 0.95 65.81 -20.26
C ALA A 263 -0.29 66.45 -19.59
N LEU A 264 -0.36 66.42 -18.26
CA LEU A 264 -1.42 67.08 -17.50
C LEU A 264 -1.26 68.62 -17.51
N GLU A 265 -0.03 69.13 -17.41
CA GLU A 265 0.24 70.57 -17.51
C GLU A 265 -0.07 71.11 -18.92
N ALA A 266 0.28 70.35 -19.98
CA ALA A 266 -0.11 70.68 -21.34
C ALA A 266 -1.63 70.65 -21.57
N ALA A 267 -2.36 69.78 -20.87
CA ALA A 267 -3.83 69.76 -20.93
C ALA A 267 -4.47 70.97 -20.24
N ASP A 268 -3.85 71.49 -19.18
CA ASP A 268 -4.30 72.69 -18.45
C ASP A 268 -3.98 73.98 -19.24
N GLU A 269 -2.86 74.03 -19.97
CA GLU A 269 -2.51 75.15 -20.87
C GLU A 269 -3.40 75.26 -22.11
N VAL A 270 -4.12 74.19 -22.51
CA VAL A 270 -5.13 74.22 -23.60
C VAL A 270 -6.49 74.75 -23.11
N VAL A 271 -6.62 75.03 -21.80
CA VAL A 271 -7.78 75.73 -21.22
C VAL A 271 -7.54 77.23 -21.02
N PRO A 272 -7.32 78.03 -22.09
CA PRO A 272 -7.67 79.43 -22.07
C PRO A 272 -8.76 79.72 -23.11
N ALA A 273 -9.69 80.58 -22.70
CA ALA A 273 -10.65 81.31 -23.53
C ALA A 273 -11.89 80.57 -24.05
N GLN A 274 -12.55 79.77 -23.20
CA GLN A 274 -14.00 79.55 -23.33
C GLN A 274 -14.80 80.06 -22.12
N ARG A 275 -14.36 81.20 -21.56
CA ARG A 275 -15.21 82.10 -20.77
C ARG A 275 -14.80 83.54 -21.03
N ARG A 276 -15.38 84.13 -22.07
CA ARG A 276 -15.87 85.52 -22.06
C ARG A 276 -16.65 85.78 -23.35
N THR A 277 -17.96 86.00 -23.12
CA THR A 277 -18.97 86.70 -23.94
C THR A 277 -19.31 86.15 -25.31
#